data_AF-A0A659S2P1-F1
#
_entry.id   AF-A0A659S2P1-F1
#
_cell.length_a   1.000
_cell.length_b   1.000
_cell.length_c   1.000
_cell.angle_alpha   90.00
_cell.angle_beta   90.00
_cell.angle_gamma   90.00
#
_symmetry.space_group_name_H-M   'P 1'
#
loop_
_entity.id
_entity.type
_entity.pdbx_description
1 polymer ?
#
loop_
_entity_poly.entity_id
_entity_poly.type
_entity_poly.pdbx_seq_one_letter_code
_entity_poly.pdbx_strand_id
1 'polypeptide(L)' 'HQPLLLANHGPVVCGENLQEAANNTEELEETAKLIFILGERPIRYLTTEEIAQLRR' A
#
# COMPACT_ATOMS: atom_id res chain seq x y z
N HIS A 1 12.07 -0.05 -4.13
CA HIS A 1 12.06 -1.43 -3.59
C HIS A 1 10.74 -1.71 -2.88
N GLN A 2 10.25 -2.95 -2.89
CA GLN A 2 8.91 -3.28 -2.38
C GLN A 2 8.82 -3.15 -0.85
N PRO A 3 7.72 -2.60 -0.29
CA PRO A 3 7.51 -2.57 1.14
C PRO A 3 7.36 -3.99 1.71
N LEU A 4 7.97 -4.23 2.86
CA LEU A 4 7.93 -5.50 3.58
C LEU A 4 7.05 -5.35 4.81
N LEU A 5 6.05 -6.22 4.98
CA LEU A 5 5.23 -6.24 6.18
C LEU A 5 5.75 -7.34 7.12
N LEU A 6 6.28 -6.95 8.28
CA LEU A 6 6.64 -7.90 9.32
C LEU A 6 5.41 -8.16 10.20
N ALA A 7 4.94 -9.41 10.18
CA ALA A 7 3.81 -9.83 11.00
C ALA A 7 4.07 -9.49 12.48
N ASN A 8 3.15 -8.74 13.09
CA ASN A 8 3.17 -8.27 14.48
C ASN A 8 4.18 -7.15 14.83
N HIS A 9 4.83 -6.51 13.86
CA HIS A 9 5.75 -5.40 14.15
C HIS A 9 5.44 -4.12 13.34
N GLY A 10 4.93 -4.28 12.13
CA GLY A 10 4.57 -3.17 11.26
C GLY A 10 5.34 -3.17 9.93
N PRO A 11 5.14 -2.14 9.11
CA PRO A 11 5.77 -2.03 7.80
C PRO A 11 7.23 -1.60 7.91
N VAL A 12 8.08 -2.23 7.11
CA VAL A 12 9.46 -1.81 6.84
C VAL A 12 9.52 -1.36 5.39
N VAL A 13 9.85 -0.10 5.18
CA VAL A 13 9.83 0.54 3.86
C VAL A 13 11.22 1.09 3.54
N CYS A 14 11.67 0.88 2.30
CA CYS A 14 12.91 1.44 1.78
C CYS A 14 12.61 2.45 0.67
N GLY A 15 13.31 3.59 0.67
CA GLY A 15 13.30 4.59 -0.40
C GLY A 15 14.73 5.04 -0.72
N GLU A 16 14.95 5.67 -1.87
CA GLU A 16 16.27 6.19 -2.26
C GLU A 16 16.69 7.36 -1.37
N ASN A 17 15.73 8.00 -0.71
CA ASN A 17 15.93 9.01 0.33
C ASN A 17 14.85 8.92 1.43
N LEU A 18 15.07 9.62 2.55
CA LEU A 18 14.17 9.57 3.71
C LEU A 18 12.74 10.04 3.39
N GLN A 19 12.59 11.04 2.51
CA GLN A 19 11.28 11.56 2.12
C GLN A 19 10.49 10.53 1.31
N GLU A 20 11.15 9.84 0.38
CA GLU A 20 10.53 8.77 -0.40
C GLU A 20 10.13 7.58 0.50
N ALA A 21 10.97 7.20 1.45
CA ALA A 21 10.65 6.15 2.41
C ALA A 21 9.45 6.52 3.30
N ALA A 22 9.35 7.79 3.72
CA ALA A 22 8.21 8.30 4.48
C ALA A 22 6.92 8.28 3.65
N ASN A 23 6.94 8.80 2.43
CA ASN A 23 5.79 8.80 1.52
C ASN A 23 5.27 7.37 1.26
N ASN A 24 6.18 6.44 0.97
CA ASN A 24 5.84 5.03 0.74
C ASN A 24 5.23 4.37 2.00
N THR A 25 5.63 4.81 3.20
CA THR A 25 5.05 4.35 4.46
C THR A 25 3.63 4.88 4.66
N GLU A 26 3.38 6.16 4.35
CA GLU A 26 2.05 6.78 4.42
C GLU A 26 1.07 6.12 3.46
N GLU A 27 1.46 5.87 2.21
CA GLU A 27 0.61 5.19 1.23
C GLU A 27 0.21 3.77 1.66
N LEU A 28 1.15 3.03 2.27
CA LEU A 28 0.89 1.69 2.79
C LEU A 28 -0.10 1.73 3.95
N GLU A 29 0.10 2.65 4.89
CA GLU A 29 -0.78 2.83 6.05
C GLU A 29 -2.20 3.23 5.61
N GLU A 30 -2.35 4.13 4.65
CA GLU A 30 -3.68 4.49 4.16
C GLU A 30 -4.37 3.35 3.40
N THR A 31 -3.61 2.55 2.65
CA THR A 31 -4.15 1.33 2.04
C THR A 31 -4.59 0.32 3.09
N ALA A 32 -3.82 0.14 4.17
CA ALA A 32 -4.18 -0.73 5.28
C ALA A 32 -5.45 -0.23 6.00
N LYS A 33 -5.58 1.08 6.25
CA LYS A 33 -6.79 1.67 6.84
C LYS A 33 -8.02 1.45 5.97
N LEU A 34 -7.91 1.53 4.65
CA LEU A 34 -9.02 1.24 3.73
C LEU A 34 -9.57 -0.18 3.94
N ILE A 35 -8.72 -1.18 4.19
CA ILE A 35 -9.15 -2.56 4.48
C ILE A 35 -10.01 -2.60 5.76
N PHE A 36 -9.60 -1.90 6.81
CA PHE A 36 -10.36 -1.84 8.07
C PHE A 36 -11.66 -1.02 7.96
N ILE A 37 -11.66 0.08 7.18
CA ILE A 37 -12.85 0.90 6.96
C ILE A 37 -13.90 0.16 6.11
N LEU A 38 -13.45 -0.59 5.10
CA LEU A 38 -14.33 -1.34 4.21
C LEU A 38 -14.95 -2.56 4.90
N GLY A 39 -14.23 -3.22 5.82
CA GLY A 39 -14.75 -4.35 6.59
C GLY A 39 -15.31 -5.45 5.68
N GLU A 40 -16.57 -5.84 5.89
CA GLU A 40 -17.26 -6.88 5.08
C GLU A 40 -17.99 -6.32 3.85
N ARG A 41 -17.86 -5.02 3.54
CA ARG A 41 -18.54 -4.43 2.37
C ARG A 41 -17.94 -4.99 1.07
N PRO A 42 -18.75 -5.17 0.01
CA PRO A 42 -18.25 -5.64 -1.28
C PRO A 42 -17.22 -4.65 -1.85
N ILE A 43 -15.97 -5.10 -1.95
CA ILE A 43 -14.86 -4.31 -2.49
C ILE A 43 -14.79 -4.52 -4.00
N ARG A 44 -14.83 -3.41 -4.76
CA ARG A 44 -14.50 -3.44 -6.20
C ARG A 44 -12.98 -3.30 -6.35
N TYR A 45 -12.31 -4.43 -6.45
CA TYR A 45 -10.88 -4.47 -6.77
C TYR A 45 -10.61 -3.92 -8.17
N LEU A 46 -9.41 -3.38 -8.37
CA LEU A 46 -8.94 -2.98 -9.70
C LEU A 46 -8.70 -4.22 -10.57
N THR A 47 -9.10 -4.16 -11.83
CA THR A 47 -8.79 -5.21 -12.81
C THR A 47 -7.32 -5.16 -13.22
N THR A 48 -6.84 -6.23 -13.86
CA THR A 48 -5.46 -6.30 -14.34
C THR A 48 -5.16 -5.19 -15.36
N GLU A 49 -6.14 -4.82 -16.17
CA GLU A 49 -6.07 -3.75 -17.17
C GLU A 49 -5.98 -2.37 -16.52
N GLU A 50 -6.76 -2.11 -15.46
CA GLU A 50 -6.69 -0.86 -14.68
C GLU A 50 -5.32 -0.71 -14.00
N ILE A 51 -4.77 -1.80 -13.44
CA ILE A 51 -3.42 -1.81 -12.85
C ILE A 51 -2.33 -1.53 -13.90
N ALA A 52 -2.49 -2.07 -15.11
CA ALA A 52 -1.53 -1.85 -16.19
C ALA A 52 -1.48 -0.38 -16.66
N GLN A 53 -2.60 0.35 -16.57
CA GLN A 53 -2.63 1.78 -16.88
C GLN A 53 -1.87 2.61 -15.83
N LEU A 54 -1.92 2.23 -14.55
CA LEU A 54 -1.24 2.94 -13.45
C LEU A 54 0.28 2.73 -13.42
N ARG A 55 0.79 1.74 -14.15
CA ARG A 55 2.22 1.42 -14.26
C ARG A 55 2.94 2.07 -15.44
N ARG A 56 2.21 2.83 -16.27
CA ARG A 56 2.76 3.63 -17.38
C ARG A 56 3.09 5.03 -16.92
#